data_AF-A0A3D3TI27-F1
#
_entry.id   AF-A0A3D3TI27-F1
#
_cell.length_a   1.000
_cell.length_b   1.000
_cell.length_c   1.000
_cell.angle_alpha   90.00
_cell.angle_beta   90.00
_cell.angle_gamma   90.00
#
_symmetry.space_group_name_H-M   'P 1'
#
loop_
_entity.id
_entity.type
_entity.pdbx_description
1 polymer ?
#
loop_
_entity_poly.entity_id
_entity_poly.type
_entity_poly.pdbx_seq_one_letter_code
_entity_poly.pdbx_strand_id
1 'polypeptide(L)' 'MAKVKGTVVVNVERCKGCDLCVVSCPCDVLELQPHDVNLKGYHYVYMKNEEACIGCANCGYVCP' A
#
# COMPACT_ATOMS: atom_id res chain seq x y z
N MET A 1 -25.44 6.12 -4.43
CA MET A 1 -24.61 5.29 -5.34
C MET A 1 -23.62 4.51 -4.49
N ALA A 2 -23.62 3.18 -4.54
CA ALA A 2 -22.61 2.39 -3.85
C ALA A 2 -21.25 2.62 -4.52
N LYS A 3 -20.27 3.16 -3.79
CA LYS A 3 -18.88 3.21 -4.26
C LYS A 3 -18.26 1.84 -4.00
N VAL A 4 -17.52 1.31 -4.97
CA VAL A 4 -16.71 0.09 -4.77
C VAL A 4 -15.63 0.42 -3.73
N LYS A 5 -15.58 -0.35 -2.64
CA LYS A 5 -14.51 -0.27 -1.64
C LYS A 5 -13.46 -1.34 -1.96
N GLY A 6 -12.26 -0.91 -2.31
CA GLY A 6 -11.12 -1.78 -2.55
C GLY A 6 -10.36 -2.13 -1.27
N THR A 7 -9.45 -3.08 -1.37
CA THR A 7 -8.51 -3.44 -0.30
C THR A 7 -7.14 -3.79 -0.89
N VAL A 8 -6.09 -3.61 -0.10
CA VAL A 8 -4.72 -3.98 -0.45
C VAL A 8 -4.17 -4.82 0.69
N VAL A 9 -3.76 -6.05 0.37
CA VAL A 9 -3.07 -6.93 1.32
C VAL A 9 -1.60 -6.96 0.96
N VAL A 10 -0.75 -6.60 1.92
CA VAL A 10 0.69 -6.51 1.74
C VAL A 10 1.33 -7.75 2.34
N ASN A 11 2.14 -8.47 1.58
CA ASN A 11 3.05 -9.45 2.15
C ASN A 11 4.22 -8.71 2.80
N VAL A 12 4.13 -8.49 4.12
CA VAL A 12 5.08 -7.71 4.91
C VAL A 12 6.50 -8.24 4.80
N GLU A 13 6.69 -9.56 4.77
CA GLU A 13 8.02 -10.19 4.68
C GLU A 13 8.70 -10.00 3.31
N ARG A 14 7.90 -9.80 2.26
CA ARG A 14 8.39 -9.54 0.90
C ARG A 14 8.50 -8.06 0.56
N CYS A 15 7.77 -7.20 1.26
CA CYS A 15 7.80 -5.77 1.03
C CYS A 15 9.22 -5.21 1.22
N LYS A 16 9.70 -4.43 0.24
CA LYS A 16 11.03 -3.82 0.24
C LYS A 16 11.03 -2.35 0.68
N GLY A 17 9.86 -1.79 1.02
CA GLY A 17 9.74 -0.37 1.38
C GLY A 17 10.16 0.61 0.27
N CYS A 18 10.03 0.22 -1.01
CA CYS A 18 10.52 1.00 -2.16
C CYS A 18 9.64 2.20 -2.57
N ASP A 19 8.51 2.41 -1.88
CA ASP A 19 7.58 3.53 -2.07
C ASP A 19 6.85 3.65 -3.44
N LEU A 20 7.18 2.81 -4.43
CA LEU A 20 6.53 2.82 -5.75
C LEU A 20 5.00 2.72 -5.69
N CYS A 21 4.47 1.83 -4.84
CA CYS A 21 3.04 1.67 -4.66
C CYS A 21 2.35 2.90 -4.05
N VAL A 22 3.04 3.63 -3.17
CA VAL A 22 2.56 4.88 -2.54
C VAL A 22 2.44 5.97 -3.60
N VAL A 23 3.51 6.23 -4.34
CA VAL A 23 3.52 7.23 -5.43
C VAL A 23 2.51 6.90 -6.53
N SER A 24 2.30 5.62 -6.81
CA SER A 24 1.34 5.17 -7.83
C SER A 24 -0.13 5.30 -7.40
N CYS A 25 -0.42 5.49 -6.11
CA CYS A 25 -1.79 5.45 -5.60
C CYS A 25 -2.52 6.75 -5.94
N PRO A 26 -3.55 6.74 -6.82
CA PRO A 26 -4.26 7.95 -7.21
C PRO A 26 -5.15 8.54 -6.10
N CYS A 27 -5.34 7.79 -5.01
CA CYS A 27 -6.22 8.14 -3.90
C CYS A 27 -5.46 8.36 -2.59
N ASP A 28 -4.12 8.36 -2.63
CA ASP A 28 -3.27 8.55 -1.44
C ASP A 28 -3.64 7.61 -0.27
N VAL A 29 -3.86 6.32 -0.58
CA VAL A 29 -4.32 5.31 0.40
C VAL A 29 -3.17 4.67 1.16
N LEU A 30 -1.99 4.62 0.55
CA LEU A 30 -0.84 3.85 1.02
C LEU A 30 0.23 4.76 1.62
N GLU A 31 0.96 4.24 2.61
CA GLU A 31 2.12 4.89 3.22
C GLU A 31 3.09 3.82 3.74
N LEU A 32 4.38 4.16 3.86
CA LEU A 32 5.35 3.29 4.55
C LEU A 32 5.18 3.43 6.06
N GLN A 33 5.21 2.31 6.79
CA GLN A 33 5.07 2.32 8.25
C GLN A 33 6.08 3.27 8.91
N PRO A 34 5.65 4.30 9.66
CA PRO A 34 6.57 5.31 10.20
C PRO A 34 7.37 4.82 11.41
N HIS A 35 6.88 3.79 12.09
CA HIS A 35 7.42 3.35 13.39
C HIS A 35 7.70 1.84 13.47
N ASP A 36 7.47 1.11 12.38
CA ASP A 36 7.63 -0.33 12.35
C ASP A 36 8.36 -0.78 11.07
N VAL A 37 9.07 -1.89 11.18
CA VAL A 37 9.84 -2.49 10.09
C VAL A 37 9.63 -4.00 10.08
N ASN A 38 9.74 -4.61 8.89
CA ASN A 38 9.73 -6.06 8.78
C ASN A 38 11.05 -6.69 9.26
N LEU A 39 11.14 -8.02 9.25
CA LEU A 39 12.35 -8.77 9.65
C LEU A 39 13.62 -8.41 8.86
N LYS A 40 13.49 -7.74 7.70
CA LYS A 40 14.61 -7.29 6.87
C LYS A 40 14.99 -5.83 7.14
N GLY A 41 14.31 -5.16 8.07
CA GLY A 41 14.55 -3.75 8.41
C GLY A 41 13.88 -2.74 7.48
N TYR A 42 12.96 -3.16 6.60
CA TYR A 42 12.24 -2.24 5.72
C TYR A 42 10.95 -1.74 6.37
N HIS A 43 10.72 -0.44 6.29
CA HIS A 43 9.40 0.16 6.51
C HIS A 43 8.45 -0.37 5.44
N TYR A 44 7.57 -1.31 5.81
CA TYR A 44 6.65 -1.94 4.88
C TYR A 44 5.44 -1.02 4.62
N VAL A 45 4.81 -1.17 3.46
CA VAL A 45 3.64 -0.35 3.13
C VAL A 45 2.40 -0.84 3.90
N TYR A 46 1.54 0.09 4.31
CA TYR A 46 0.23 -0.18 4.89
C TYR A 46 -0.83 0.77 4.30
N MET A 47 -2.11 0.47 4.54
CA MET A 47 -3.20 1.35 4.14
C MET A 47 -3.42 2.41 5.23
N LYS A 48 -2.94 3.64 5.03
CA LYS A 48 -3.19 4.77 5.94
C LYS A 48 -4.64 5.28 5.89
N ASN A 49 -5.33 5.08 4.77
CA ASN A 49 -6.72 5.50 4.57
C ASN A 49 -7.49 4.48 3.73
N GLU A 50 -7.89 3.37 4.36
CA GLU A 50 -8.57 2.26 3.68
C GLU A 50 -9.90 2.62 3.02
N GLU A 51 -10.62 3.60 3.56
CA GLU A 51 -11.92 4.04 3.03
C GLU A 51 -11.82 4.75 1.67
N ALA A 52 -10.65 5.31 1.36
CA ALA A 52 -10.41 5.97 0.07
C ALA A 52 -10.03 4.99 -1.05
N CYS A 53 -9.85 3.70 -0.74
CA CYS A 53 -9.45 2.71 -1.74
C CYS A 53 -10.57 2.41 -2.74
N ILE A 54 -10.31 2.70 -4.02
CA ILE A 54 -11.24 2.43 -5.13
C ILE A 54 -10.98 1.10 -5.85
N GLY A 55 -9.99 0.31 -5.40
CA GLY A 55 -9.70 -1.00 -5.99
C GLY A 55 -9.11 -0.98 -7.40
N CYS A 56 -8.38 0.08 -7.78
CA CYS A 56 -7.81 0.23 -9.14
C CYS A 56 -6.62 -0.69 -9.46
N ALA A 57 -6.07 -1.40 -8.47
CA ALA A 57 -4.93 -2.32 -8.58
C ALA A 57 -3.58 -1.72 -9.05
N ASN A 58 -3.46 -0.40 -9.27
CA ASN A 58 -2.22 0.22 -9.75
C ASN A 58 -1.00 -0.11 -8.87
N CYS A 59 -1.18 -0.07 -7.55
CA CYS A 59 -0.16 -0.44 -6.56
C CYS A 59 0.35 -1.88 -6.71
N GLY A 60 -0.50 -2.80 -7.18
CA GLY A 60 -0.12 -4.20 -7.44
C GLY A 60 0.68 -4.35 -8.72
N TYR A 61 0.35 -3.58 -9.77
CA TYR A 61 1.07 -3.61 -11.05
C TYR A 61 2.50 -3.04 -10.94
N VAL A 62 2.70 -2.02 -10.12
CA VAL A 62 4.04 -1.40 -9.93
C VAL A 62 4.90 -2.10 -8.88
N CYS A 63 4.38 -3.11 -8.17
CA CYS A 63 5.11 -3.81 -7.12
C CYS A 63 6.18 -4.76 -7.71
N PRO A 64 7.48 -4.56 -7.39
CA PRO A 64 8.59 -5.36 -7.93
C PRO A 64 8.94 -6.60 -7.07
#